data_AF-A0A0L0VMQ9-F1
#
_entry.id   AF-A0A0L0VMQ9-F1
#
_cell.length_a   1.000
_cell.length_b   1.000
_cell.length_c   1.000
_cell.angle_alpha   90.00
_cell.angle_beta   90.00
_cell.angle_gamma   90.00
#
_symmetry.space_group_name_H-M   'P 1'
#
loop_
_entity.id
_entity.type
_entity.pdbx_description
1 polymer ?
#
loop_
_entity_poly.entity_id
_entity_poly.type
_entity_poly.pdbx_seq_one_letter_code
_entity_poly.pdbx_strand_id
1 'polypeptide(L)'
;MITDWSRDRPTMAVIRGFLRSATSRQAIDWHDRIALKFLVMLLCCAYLTISSMAPRDSKSFGTAIRLQSRESEMGVPFIDAQAQDTRTSFDQISSRASPIVELIPQVQSYDWGKLGKDGSKVAEYSKHLPDFQYDENKPYAELWMGTHTSLPSKLMDGKLLSDHLSSDPGQLMGKQISDQYGSQLPFLFKVLAIGKALSIQAHPDRQLAIKLHMERPNVYKDDNHKPEMAIAITRFSGFCGFRPLNQISKYLEDVPEFAAVIGKETTSRFLEIITSDSSQPSVASSTSTDQASVKKHQAVLKELFGKLMNASTESVTEQVQKLIKRIESGGGRDKPFGSDEELLLRLNDQFPDDVGIFCAFVLNVVQLEPGQAAFLQADEPHAYLTGDIVECMASSDNVVRAGLTPKLRDVPTLTEMLTYSYGPSASQLMKPTLFKSCQHTKLYDPPIEEFSVLLTKLSPGEQDQHPPINGPSILIVTQGSGTISTDGQEIAPKHEGQVYFIAAGTPVQISAKESTFVSYRAFVEGAGQT
;
A
#
# COMPACT_ATOMS: atom_id res chain seq x y z
N MET A 1 -58.52 14.18 -9.49
CA MET A 1 -59.51 14.00 -10.58
C MET A 1 -59.18 15.04 -11.64
N ILE A 2 -58.54 14.63 -12.74
CA ILE A 2 -59.14 14.51 -14.10
C ILE A 2 -59.40 15.92 -14.65
N THR A 3 -58.67 16.45 -15.65
CA THR A 3 -58.58 16.06 -17.08
C THR A 3 -57.28 16.64 -17.70
N ASP A 4 -56.40 15.89 -18.35
CA ASP A 4 -56.46 15.34 -19.72
C ASP A 4 -56.10 16.35 -20.83
N TRP A 5 -54.89 16.25 -21.39
CA TRP A 5 -54.71 15.93 -22.83
C TRP A 5 -53.27 15.59 -23.22
N SER A 6 -53.24 14.62 -24.12
CA SER A 6 -52.15 13.86 -24.73
C SER A 6 -51.39 14.57 -25.87
N ARG A 7 -50.29 13.93 -26.32
CA ARG A 7 -49.53 14.03 -27.60
C ARG A 7 -48.39 15.06 -27.57
N ASP A 8 -47.13 14.76 -27.89
CA ASP A 8 -46.49 13.77 -28.76
C ASP A 8 -45.05 13.48 -28.29
N ARG A 9 -44.54 12.25 -28.49
CA ARG A 9 -43.24 12.01 -29.14
C ARG A 9 -42.94 10.50 -29.33
N PRO A 10 -42.51 10.07 -30.53
CA PRO A 10 -42.35 8.67 -30.91
C PRO A 10 -40.93 8.17 -30.60
N THR A 11 -40.65 7.77 -29.36
CA THR A 11 -39.34 7.17 -29.02
C THR A 11 -39.43 5.93 -28.14
N MET A 12 -40.55 5.73 -27.43
CA MET A 12 -40.72 4.58 -26.53
C MET A 12 -41.37 3.33 -27.18
N ALA A 13 -42.03 3.48 -28.34
CA ALA A 13 -42.63 2.34 -29.05
C ALA A 13 -41.59 1.47 -29.79
N VAL A 14 -40.51 2.09 -30.29
CA VAL A 14 -39.42 1.38 -30.99
C VAL A 14 -38.58 0.55 -30.00
N ILE A 15 -38.37 1.06 -28.78
CA ILE A 15 -37.59 0.39 -27.74
C ILE A 15 -38.36 -0.80 -27.13
N ARG A 16 -39.68 -0.71 -26.97
CA ARG A 16 -40.51 -1.83 -26.48
C ARG A 16 -40.70 -2.94 -27.52
N GLY A 17 -40.59 -2.63 -28.82
CA GLY A 17 -40.59 -3.65 -29.88
C GLY A 17 -39.29 -4.47 -29.91
N PHE A 18 -38.15 -3.82 -29.71
CA PHE A 18 -36.83 -4.47 -29.76
C PHE A 18 -36.55 -5.40 -28.57
N LEU A 19 -37.08 -5.08 -27.38
CA LEU A 19 -36.88 -5.88 -26.17
C LEU A 19 -37.79 -7.12 -26.07
N ARG A 20 -38.76 -7.30 -26.99
CA ARG A 20 -39.63 -8.50 -27.04
C ARG A 20 -39.17 -9.56 -28.03
N SER A 21 -38.16 -9.32 -28.88
CA SER A 21 -37.65 -10.31 -29.84
C SER A 21 -36.32 -10.97 -29.44
N ALA A 22 -35.72 -10.60 -28.30
CA ALA A 22 -34.43 -11.15 -27.84
C ALA A 22 -34.56 -12.27 -26.78
N THR A 23 -35.69 -12.97 -26.73
CA THR A 23 -35.89 -14.18 -25.90
C THR A 23 -36.31 -15.37 -26.75
N SER A 24 -35.52 -15.69 -27.78
CA SER A 24 -35.53 -17.02 -28.40
C SER A 24 -34.20 -17.32 -29.08
N ARG A 25 -33.50 -18.32 -28.54
CA ARG A 25 -32.38 -19.13 -29.08
C ARG A 25 -31.82 -18.71 -30.46
N GLN A 26 -30.61 -18.12 -30.47
CA GLN A 26 -29.43 -18.50 -31.27
C GLN A 26 -28.25 -17.56 -30.96
N ALA A 27 -27.02 -18.06 -31.09
CA ALA A 27 -25.79 -17.39 -30.69
C ALA A 27 -25.55 -16.07 -31.46
N ILE A 28 -25.29 -14.99 -30.73
CA ILE A 28 -24.84 -13.70 -31.29
C ILE A 28 -23.31 -13.73 -31.33
N ASP A 29 -22.74 -13.57 -32.53
CA ASP A 29 -21.31 -13.59 -32.81
C ASP A 29 -20.58 -12.37 -32.21
N TRP A 30 -19.27 -12.51 -31.99
CA TRP A 30 -18.41 -11.56 -31.28
C TRP A 30 -18.37 -10.18 -31.95
N HIS A 31 -18.53 -10.11 -33.27
CA HIS A 31 -18.54 -8.88 -34.06
C HIS A 31 -19.78 -8.00 -33.78
N ASP A 32 -20.95 -8.61 -33.54
CA ASP A 32 -22.20 -7.86 -33.28
C ASP A 32 -22.19 -7.19 -31.90
N ARG A 33 -21.49 -7.78 -30.92
CA ARG A 33 -21.32 -7.18 -29.59
C ARG A 33 -20.42 -5.95 -29.61
N ILE A 34 -19.46 -5.88 -30.54
CA ILE A 34 -18.57 -4.71 -30.71
C ILE A 34 -19.34 -3.59 -31.39
N ALA A 35 -20.10 -3.89 -32.44
CA ALA A 35 -20.94 -2.90 -33.12
C ALA A 35 -21.95 -2.24 -32.17
N LEU A 36 -22.57 -3.02 -31.26
CA LEU A 36 -23.51 -2.51 -30.28
C LEU A 36 -22.83 -1.59 -29.23
N LYS A 37 -21.60 -1.91 -28.81
CA LYS A 37 -20.81 -1.06 -27.91
C LYS A 37 -20.39 0.25 -28.57
N PHE A 38 -20.01 0.22 -29.85
CA PHE A 38 -19.69 1.43 -30.62
C PHE A 38 -20.91 2.34 -30.82
N LEU A 39 -22.10 1.76 -31.07
CA LEU A 39 -23.33 2.53 -31.24
C LEU A 39 -23.76 3.22 -29.93
N VAL A 40 -23.63 2.55 -28.78
CA VAL A 40 -23.90 3.15 -27.46
C VAL A 40 -22.91 4.28 -27.15
N MET A 41 -21.64 4.10 -27.49
CA MET A 41 -20.61 5.13 -27.29
C MET A 41 -20.85 6.37 -28.15
N LEU A 42 -21.25 6.19 -29.42
CA LEU A 42 -21.60 7.28 -30.32
C LEU A 42 -22.84 8.06 -29.86
N LEU A 43 -23.85 7.36 -29.33
CA LEU A 43 -25.05 7.99 -28.77
C LEU A 43 -24.76 8.78 -27.48
N CYS A 44 -23.86 8.29 -26.63
CA CYS A 44 -23.40 9.02 -25.44
C CYS A 44 -22.59 10.28 -25.81
N CYS A 45 -21.71 10.19 -26.82
CA CYS A 45 -20.97 11.36 -27.32
C CYS A 45 -21.92 12.42 -27.91
N ALA A 46 -22.93 12.01 -28.69
CA ALA A 46 -23.91 12.95 -29.24
C ALA A 46 -24.73 13.66 -28.15
N TYR A 47 -25.04 12.97 -27.04
CA TYR A 47 -25.79 13.55 -25.92
C TYR A 47 -24.99 14.59 -25.12
N LEU A 48 -23.68 14.39 -25.00
CA LEU A 48 -22.76 15.33 -24.34
C LEU A 48 -22.51 16.59 -25.18
N THR A 49 -22.43 16.47 -26.51
CA THR A 49 -22.25 17.62 -27.41
C THR A 49 -23.51 18.50 -27.53
N ILE A 50 -24.70 17.91 -27.36
CA ILE A 50 -25.98 18.67 -27.38
C ILE A 50 -26.24 19.39 -26.05
N SER A 51 -25.64 18.94 -24.94
CA SER A 51 -25.81 19.57 -23.62
C SER A 51 -24.89 20.79 -23.38
N SER A 52 -23.93 21.07 -24.27
CA SER A 52 -23.01 22.22 -24.17
C SER A 52 -23.39 23.43 -25.04
N MET A 53 -24.51 23.37 -25.77
CA MET A 53 -25.02 24.46 -26.59
C MET A 53 -26.40 24.93 -26.10
N ALA A 54 -26.41 25.83 -25.11
CA ALA A 54 -27.55 26.67 -24.78
C ALA A 54 -27.09 28.15 -24.70
N PRO A 55 -27.76 29.11 -25.38
CA PRO A 55 -27.25 30.47 -25.53
C PRO A 55 -27.53 31.36 -24.30
N ARG A 56 -26.58 32.24 -23.96
CA ARG A 56 -26.76 33.38 -23.05
C ARG A 56 -27.20 34.60 -23.86
N ASP A 57 -28.41 35.08 -23.62
CA ASP A 57 -28.95 36.29 -24.21
C ASP A 57 -28.25 37.54 -23.68
N SER A 58 -27.88 38.42 -24.61
CA SER A 58 -27.43 39.80 -24.37
C SER A 58 -28.54 40.76 -24.77
N LYS A 59 -28.85 41.73 -23.91
CA LYS A 59 -29.60 42.93 -24.28
C LYS A 59 -28.82 44.16 -23.82
N SER A 60 -28.27 44.87 -24.79
CA SER A 60 -27.84 46.25 -24.67
C SER A 60 -29.02 47.18 -24.97
N PHE A 61 -29.12 48.27 -24.22
CA PHE A 61 -29.83 49.47 -24.64
C PHE A 61 -28.83 50.61 -24.58
N GLY A 62 -28.52 51.19 -25.74
CA GLY A 62 -27.77 52.43 -25.84
C GLY A 62 -28.73 53.62 -25.77
N THR A 63 -28.25 54.73 -25.22
CA THR A 63 -28.73 56.07 -25.59
C THR A 63 -27.57 57.05 -25.45
N ALA A 64 -27.30 57.76 -26.53
CA ALA A 64 -26.27 58.78 -26.66
C ALA A 64 -26.78 60.15 -26.18
N ILE A 65 -25.92 60.97 -25.57
CA ILE A 65 -26.03 62.44 -25.58
C ILE A 65 -24.63 63.04 -25.77
N ARG A 66 -24.55 63.98 -26.71
CA ARG A 66 -23.40 64.82 -27.11
C ARG A 66 -23.59 66.24 -26.52
N LEU A 67 -22.53 67.07 -26.57
CA LEU A 67 -22.43 68.54 -26.27
C LEU A 67 -21.82 68.85 -24.89
N GLN A 68 -21.01 69.88 -24.65
CA GLN A 68 -20.14 70.78 -25.44
C GLN A 68 -19.25 71.50 -24.40
N SER A 69 -18.12 72.04 -24.85
CA SER A 69 -17.10 72.83 -24.16
C SER A 69 -17.59 74.06 -23.35
N ARG A 70 -16.87 74.42 -22.28
CA ARG A 70 -16.43 75.81 -22.01
C ARG A 70 -15.37 75.92 -20.90
N GLU A 71 -14.43 76.84 -21.14
CA GLU A 71 -13.21 77.14 -20.38
C GLU A 71 -13.43 78.08 -19.18
N SER A 72 -12.50 78.04 -18.23
CA SER A 72 -11.74 79.18 -17.64
C SER A 72 -11.11 78.76 -16.30
N GLU A 73 -10.05 79.33 -15.75
CA GLU A 73 -8.77 79.88 -16.22
C GLU A 73 -7.96 80.14 -14.91
N MET A 74 -6.63 80.19 -15.03
CA MET A 74 -5.65 80.85 -14.12
C MET A 74 -5.11 80.15 -12.86
N GLY A 75 -3.78 79.93 -12.86
CA GLY A 75 -2.95 79.84 -11.64
C GLY A 75 -1.65 79.02 -11.75
N VAL A 76 -0.66 79.49 -12.50
CA VAL A 76 0.75 79.02 -12.61
C VAL A 76 1.63 79.90 -11.66
N PRO A 77 2.92 79.65 -11.27
CA PRO A 77 3.94 78.60 -11.56
C PRO A 77 4.72 78.03 -10.33
N PHE A 78 5.49 76.94 -10.49
CA PHE A 78 6.97 77.00 -10.58
C PHE A 78 7.59 75.62 -10.85
N ILE A 79 8.71 75.69 -11.57
CA ILE A 79 9.45 74.68 -12.35
C ILE A 79 10.50 74.00 -11.46
N ASP A 80 10.69 72.66 -11.57
CA ASP A 80 11.96 72.13 -12.10
C ASP A 80 11.90 70.67 -12.54
N ALA A 81 12.66 70.40 -13.60
CA ALA A 81 12.75 69.15 -14.32
C ALA A 81 13.77 68.19 -13.69
N GLN A 82 13.58 66.88 -13.86
CA GLN A 82 14.49 65.96 -14.58
C GLN A 82 14.23 64.49 -14.23
N ALA A 83 14.55 63.65 -15.22
CA ALA A 83 14.29 62.24 -15.33
C ALA A 83 14.94 61.36 -14.24
N GLN A 84 14.19 60.36 -13.74
CA GLN A 84 14.70 59.11 -13.18
C GLN A 84 13.72 58.00 -13.57
N ASP A 85 14.07 57.19 -14.56
CA ASP A 85 14.85 55.95 -14.44
C ASP A 85 13.93 54.74 -14.20
N THR A 86 13.72 54.02 -15.29
CA THR A 86 13.01 52.75 -15.39
C THR A 86 13.81 51.67 -14.67
N ARG A 87 13.55 51.43 -13.38
CA ARG A 87 14.01 50.24 -12.64
C ARG A 87 13.28 50.08 -11.30
N THR A 88 12.10 49.50 -11.34
CA THR A 88 11.54 48.71 -10.22
C THR A 88 11.39 47.30 -10.76
N SER A 89 12.50 46.57 -10.88
CA SER A 89 12.90 45.53 -9.91
C SER A 89 11.75 44.56 -9.62
N PHE A 90 11.78 43.49 -10.41
CA PHE A 90 11.26 42.18 -10.09
C PHE A 90 11.77 41.74 -8.70
N ASP A 91 11.11 42.16 -7.64
CA ASP A 91 11.26 41.58 -6.30
C ASP A 91 9.90 41.13 -5.79
N GLN A 92 9.26 40.27 -6.58
CA GLN A 92 8.51 39.15 -6.01
C GLN A 92 9.37 37.91 -6.22
N ILE A 93 10.45 37.80 -5.44
CA ILE A 93 10.96 36.48 -5.09
C ILE A 93 9.83 35.86 -4.28
N SER A 94 8.96 35.12 -4.96
CA SER A 94 8.11 34.11 -4.34
C SER A 94 9.02 33.35 -3.38
N SER A 95 8.76 33.43 -2.07
CA SER A 95 9.51 32.69 -1.07
C SER A 95 9.30 31.21 -1.37
N ARG A 96 10.17 30.65 -2.20
CA ARG A 96 10.06 29.28 -2.68
C ARG A 96 10.04 28.39 -1.45
N ALA A 97 9.00 27.55 -1.33
CA ALA A 97 8.89 26.61 -0.23
C ALA A 97 10.18 25.80 -0.11
N SER A 98 10.65 25.60 1.13
CA SER A 98 11.87 24.82 1.38
C SER A 98 11.76 23.46 0.70
N PRO A 99 12.78 23.02 -0.07
CA PRO A 99 12.72 21.74 -0.78
C PRO A 99 12.79 20.53 0.16
N ILE A 100 13.15 20.76 1.43
CA ILE A 100 13.17 19.77 2.50
C ILE A 100 12.58 20.38 3.77
N VAL A 101 11.69 19.63 4.44
CA VAL A 101 11.08 20.05 5.72
C VAL A 101 11.01 18.88 6.69
N GLU A 102 11.26 19.14 7.97
CA GLU A 102 11.14 18.14 9.04
C GLU A 102 9.65 17.84 9.33
N LEU A 103 9.36 16.56 9.53
CA LEU A 103 8.03 16.06 9.85
C LEU A 103 7.96 15.53 11.28
N ILE A 104 6.80 15.74 11.89
CA ILE A 104 6.34 15.07 13.10
C ILE A 104 5.46 13.88 12.68
N PRO A 105 6.00 12.65 12.64
CA PRO A 105 5.20 11.44 12.43
C PRO A 105 4.22 11.19 13.59
N GLN A 106 3.28 10.28 13.40
CA GLN A 106 2.28 9.91 14.41
C GLN A 106 2.47 8.49 14.90
N VAL A 107 2.24 8.24 16.20
CA VAL A 107 2.52 6.95 16.84
C VAL A 107 1.21 6.21 17.13
N GLN A 108 1.14 4.92 16.77
CA GLN A 108 0.07 4.02 17.21
C GLN A 108 0.57 3.03 18.25
N SER A 109 -0.28 2.81 19.25
CA SER A 109 -0.04 1.89 20.37
C SER A 109 -1.02 0.72 20.36
N TYR A 110 -1.04 -0.04 19.26
CA TYR A 110 -1.85 -1.26 19.18
C TYR A 110 -1.28 -2.38 20.07
N ASP A 111 -2.14 -3.24 20.61
CA ASP A 111 -1.79 -4.30 21.57
C ASP A 111 -0.77 -5.35 21.08
N TRP A 112 -0.54 -5.41 19.75
CA TRP A 112 0.46 -6.28 19.15
C TRP A 112 1.86 -5.66 19.12
N GLY A 113 1.99 -4.35 19.37
CA GLY A 113 3.26 -3.65 19.36
C GLY A 113 4.20 -4.15 20.44
N LYS A 114 5.51 -4.07 20.19
CA LYS A 114 6.52 -4.30 21.23
C LYS A 114 6.32 -3.31 22.38
N LEU A 115 6.49 -3.78 23.61
CA LEU A 115 6.51 -2.89 24.77
C LEU A 115 7.73 -1.98 24.70
N GLY A 116 7.66 -0.80 25.32
CA GLY A 116 8.80 0.12 25.40
C GLY A 116 10.06 -0.56 25.92
N LYS A 117 9.94 -1.33 27.02
CA LYS A 117 11.05 -2.07 27.64
C LYS A 117 11.67 -3.17 26.78
N ASP A 118 10.94 -3.65 25.77
CA ASP A 118 11.39 -4.73 24.88
C ASP A 118 12.12 -4.18 23.63
N GLY A 119 12.54 -2.91 23.65
CA GLY A 119 13.32 -2.30 22.57
C GLY A 119 12.49 -2.02 21.31
N SER A 120 11.27 -1.50 21.48
CA SER A 120 10.44 -1.06 20.35
C SER A 120 11.12 0.07 19.57
N LYS A 121 11.46 -0.17 18.29
CA LYS A 121 12.01 0.89 17.41
C LYS A 121 11.05 2.06 17.22
N VAL A 122 9.74 1.80 17.23
CA VAL A 122 8.72 2.86 17.22
C VAL A 122 8.85 3.73 18.48
N ALA A 123 8.98 3.11 19.67
CA ALA A 123 9.17 3.87 20.91
C ALA A 123 10.48 4.68 20.89
N GLU A 124 11.58 4.08 20.45
CA GLU A 124 12.90 4.72 20.35
C GLU A 124 12.89 5.94 19.42
N TYR A 125 12.36 5.79 18.21
CA TYR A 125 12.26 6.87 17.22
C TYR A 125 11.30 7.97 17.64
N SER A 126 10.35 7.67 18.54
CA SER A 126 9.36 8.63 19.00
C SER A 126 9.81 9.47 20.19
N LYS A 127 10.92 9.13 20.87
CA LYS A 127 11.36 9.77 22.14
C LYS A 127 11.51 11.30 22.07
N HIS A 128 11.75 11.84 20.90
CA HIS A 128 11.99 13.27 20.68
C HIS A 128 10.82 13.97 19.98
N LEU A 129 9.72 13.26 19.70
CA LEU A 129 8.53 13.88 19.14
C LEU A 129 7.87 14.79 20.18
N PRO A 130 7.26 15.91 19.75
CA PRO A 130 6.49 16.75 20.65
C PRO A 130 5.39 15.95 21.36
N ASP A 131 5.20 16.23 22.64
CA ASP A 131 4.21 15.61 23.52
C ASP A 131 4.32 14.09 23.69
N PHE A 132 5.37 13.44 23.18
CA PHE A 132 5.58 12.01 23.37
C PHE A 132 6.05 11.72 24.80
N GLN A 133 5.33 10.82 25.47
CA GLN A 133 5.71 10.30 26.78
C GLN A 133 6.02 8.81 26.65
N TYR A 134 7.26 8.47 26.99
CA TYR A 134 7.72 7.09 27.02
C TYR A 134 7.13 6.36 28.24
N ASP A 135 6.57 5.20 28.00
CA ASP A 135 6.10 4.26 29.02
C ASP A 135 6.65 2.87 28.67
N GLU A 136 7.46 2.31 29.57
CA GLU A 136 8.14 1.04 29.36
C GLU A 136 7.17 -0.15 29.20
N ASN A 137 5.95 -0.05 29.75
CA ASN A 137 4.94 -1.11 29.75
C ASN A 137 3.85 -0.90 28.70
N LYS A 138 3.93 0.20 27.93
CA LYS A 138 3.00 0.49 26.83
C LYS A 138 3.48 -0.15 25.54
N PRO A 139 2.59 -0.75 24.72
CA PRO A 139 2.95 -1.19 23.39
C PRO A 139 3.10 0.00 22.43
N TYR A 140 4.11 -0.07 21.57
CA TYR A 140 4.36 0.88 20.50
C TYR A 140 4.49 0.09 19.20
N ALA A 141 3.49 0.26 18.33
CA ALA A 141 3.22 -0.66 17.23
C ALA A 141 3.63 -0.06 15.89
N GLU A 142 3.20 1.17 15.59
CA GLU A 142 3.44 1.80 14.30
C GLU A 142 3.86 3.27 14.45
N LEU A 143 4.77 3.73 13.59
CA LEU A 143 5.11 5.13 13.39
C LEU A 143 4.71 5.53 11.96
N TRP A 144 3.72 6.41 11.80
CA TRP A 144 3.12 6.78 10.51
C TRP A 144 3.73 8.04 9.96
N MET A 145 4.15 7.96 8.69
CA MET A 145 4.76 9.05 7.93
C MET A 145 4.01 9.20 6.60
N GLY A 146 3.30 10.33 6.43
CA GLY A 146 2.59 10.64 5.20
C GLY A 146 1.36 11.49 5.41
N THR A 147 0.43 11.41 4.44
CA THR A 147 -0.77 12.25 4.40
C THR A 147 -2.05 11.49 4.74
N HIS A 148 -1.95 10.27 5.27
CA HIS A 148 -3.12 9.44 5.57
C HIS A 148 -4.06 10.15 6.56
N THR A 149 -5.36 10.18 6.25
CA THR A 149 -6.37 10.97 6.97
C THR A 149 -6.53 10.54 8.44
N SER A 150 -6.41 9.25 8.74
CA SER A 150 -6.49 8.73 10.11
C SER A 150 -5.36 9.21 11.03
N LEU A 151 -4.15 9.39 10.49
CA LEU A 151 -2.96 9.79 11.25
C LEU A 151 -1.98 10.58 10.36
N PRO A 152 -2.32 11.85 10.06
CA PRO A 152 -1.51 12.67 9.17
C PRO A 152 -0.24 13.14 9.87
N SER A 153 0.89 13.14 9.17
CA SER A 153 2.11 13.81 9.62
C SER A 153 1.93 15.32 9.64
N LYS A 154 2.65 15.98 10.54
CA LYS A 154 2.64 17.43 10.69
C LYS A 154 4.02 18.02 10.39
N LEU A 155 4.08 19.28 10.02
CA LEU A 155 5.30 20.07 10.03
C LEU A 155 5.58 20.55 11.47
N MET A 156 6.80 21.04 11.71
CA MET A 156 7.21 21.58 13.01
C MET A 156 6.37 22.78 13.49
N ASP A 157 5.71 23.50 12.59
CA ASP A 157 4.77 24.59 12.91
C ASP A 157 3.34 24.10 13.21
N GLY A 158 3.11 22.78 13.20
CA GLY A 158 1.84 22.13 13.51
C GLY A 158 0.90 21.93 12.31
N LYS A 159 1.20 22.47 11.13
CA LYS A 159 0.37 22.28 9.93
C LYS A 159 0.43 20.83 9.45
N LEU A 160 -0.66 20.34 8.84
CA LEU A 160 -0.66 19.01 8.21
C LEU A 160 0.25 19.02 6.98
N LEU A 161 0.92 17.88 6.72
CA LEU A 161 1.69 17.70 5.50
C LEU A 161 0.83 17.89 4.25
N SER A 162 -0.40 17.38 4.23
CA SER A 162 -1.34 17.56 3.11
C SER A 162 -1.62 19.03 2.79
N ASP A 163 -1.71 19.88 3.82
CA ASP A 163 -1.96 21.31 3.65
C ASP A 163 -0.73 22.01 3.06
N HIS A 164 0.47 21.62 3.51
CA HIS A 164 1.72 22.07 2.92
C HIS A 164 1.82 21.69 1.45
N LEU A 165 1.52 20.44 1.10
CA LEU A 165 1.52 19.96 -0.30
C LEU A 165 0.48 20.67 -1.16
N SER A 166 -0.65 21.10 -0.57
CA SER A 166 -1.70 21.85 -1.26
C SER A 166 -1.30 23.27 -1.62
N SER A 167 -0.25 23.83 -0.98
CA SER A 167 0.20 25.20 -1.25
C SER A 167 0.90 25.36 -2.61
N ASP A 168 1.61 24.32 -3.06
CA ASP A 168 2.24 24.26 -4.37
C ASP A 168 2.44 22.79 -4.81
N PRO A 169 1.36 22.09 -5.20
CA PRO A 169 1.42 20.66 -5.51
C PRO A 169 2.32 20.38 -6.72
N GLY A 170 2.33 21.26 -7.73
CA GLY A 170 3.17 21.09 -8.91
C GLY A 170 4.66 21.08 -8.58
N GLN A 171 5.10 21.93 -7.65
CA GLN A 171 6.50 21.98 -7.21
C GLN A 171 6.83 20.90 -6.17
N LEU A 172 5.97 20.70 -5.16
CA LEU A 172 6.27 19.82 -4.02
C LEU A 172 6.11 18.33 -4.37
N MET A 173 5.04 17.99 -5.10
CA MET A 173 4.74 16.62 -5.52
C MET A 173 5.31 16.29 -6.90
N GLY A 174 5.63 17.30 -7.71
CA GLY A 174 5.88 17.10 -9.13
C GLY A 174 4.57 17.03 -9.91
N LYS A 175 4.58 17.58 -11.14
CA LYS A 175 3.36 17.77 -11.93
C LYS A 175 2.62 16.46 -12.19
N GLN A 176 3.33 15.41 -12.61
CA GLN A 176 2.68 14.13 -12.96
C GLN A 176 2.01 13.48 -11.75
N ILE A 177 2.68 13.47 -10.59
CA ILE A 177 2.13 12.88 -9.37
C ILE A 177 0.96 13.71 -8.84
N SER A 178 1.07 15.04 -8.86
CA SER A 178 -0.03 15.91 -8.43
C SER A 178 -1.25 15.86 -9.35
N ASP A 179 -1.07 15.71 -10.67
CA ASP A 179 -2.18 15.52 -11.60
C ASP A 179 -2.97 14.23 -11.28
N GLN A 180 -2.29 13.18 -10.78
CA GLN A 180 -2.88 11.87 -10.47
C GLN A 180 -3.45 11.76 -9.05
N TYR A 181 -2.74 12.28 -8.05
CA TYR A 181 -3.05 12.08 -6.62
C TYR A 181 -3.39 13.38 -5.87
N GLY A 182 -3.35 14.53 -6.56
CA GLY A 182 -3.54 15.84 -5.94
C GLY A 182 -2.46 16.15 -4.91
N SER A 183 -2.88 16.45 -3.69
CA SER A 183 -2.00 16.79 -2.56
C SER A 183 -1.87 15.66 -1.54
N GLN A 184 -2.19 14.43 -1.96
CA GLN A 184 -2.04 13.22 -1.16
C GLN A 184 -0.86 12.41 -1.68
N LEU A 185 -0.09 11.82 -0.77
CA LEU A 185 0.91 10.84 -1.14
C LEU A 185 0.20 9.53 -1.54
N PRO A 186 0.59 8.89 -2.66
CA PRO A 186 0.01 7.62 -3.09
C PRO A 186 0.41 6.44 -2.20
N PHE A 187 1.36 6.66 -1.29
CA PHE A 187 1.85 5.68 -0.34
C PHE A 187 1.75 6.19 1.11
N LEU A 188 1.70 5.23 2.02
CA LEU A 188 1.89 5.43 3.46
C LEU A 188 3.17 4.71 3.88
N PHE A 189 4.07 5.47 4.50
CA PHE A 189 5.36 4.98 4.96
C PHE A 189 5.33 4.80 6.48
N LYS A 190 5.84 3.68 6.98
CA LYS A 190 5.78 3.35 8.41
C LYS A 190 7.05 2.69 8.93
N VAL A 191 7.23 2.80 10.24
CA VAL A 191 8.03 1.83 11.02
C VAL A 191 7.05 0.99 11.82
N LEU A 192 7.20 -0.33 11.78
CA LEU A 192 6.45 -1.27 12.62
C LEU A 192 7.40 -1.91 13.64
N ALA A 193 6.92 -2.05 14.87
CA ALA A 193 7.63 -2.78 15.93
C ALA A 193 6.75 -3.91 16.47
N ILE A 194 6.94 -5.11 15.94
CA ILE A 194 6.02 -6.25 16.09
C ILE A 194 6.43 -7.10 17.30
N GLY A 195 5.60 -7.08 18.35
CA GLY A 195 5.76 -7.89 19.56
C GLY A 195 4.87 -9.14 19.59
N LYS A 196 3.70 -9.08 18.97
CA LYS A 196 2.78 -10.21 18.75
C LYS A 196 2.49 -10.38 17.28
N ALA A 197 2.13 -11.60 16.87
CA ALA A 197 1.73 -11.87 15.50
C ALA A 197 0.51 -11.03 15.12
N LEU A 198 0.56 -10.46 13.92
CA LEU A 198 -0.57 -9.78 13.31
C LEU A 198 -1.53 -10.83 12.72
N SER A 199 -2.73 -10.36 12.36
CA SER A 199 -3.72 -11.23 11.73
C SER A 199 -3.21 -11.81 10.42
N ILE A 200 -3.51 -13.08 10.17
CA ILE A 200 -3.40 -13.66 8.84
C ILE A 200 -4.36 -12.91 7.94
N GLN A 201 -3.82 -12.31 6.90
CA GLN A 201 -4.55 -11.39 6.05
C GLN A 201 -4.12 -11.49 4.59
N ALA A 202 -4.97 -10.98 3.71
CA ALA A 202 -4.65 -10.65 2.33
C ALA A 202 -5.33 -9.33 1.96
N HIS A 203 -4.80 -8.68 0.92
CA HIS A 203 -5.32 -7.42 0.41
C HIS A 203 -5.91 -7.64 -0.98
N PRO A 204 -7.13 -7.15 -1.26
CA PRO A 204 -7.74 -7.34 -2.57
C PRO A 204 -6.97 -6.60 -3.65
N ASP A 205 -6.94 -7.18 -4.84
CA ASP A 205 -6.59 -6.42 -6.04
C ASP A 205 -7.55 -5.24 -6.25
N ARG A 206 -7.21 -4.36 -7.18
CA ARG A 206 -7.98 -3.13 -7.39
C ARG A 206 -9.42 -3.42 -7.85
N GLN A 207 -9.62 -4.46 -8.66
CA GLN A 207 -10.97 -4.78 -9.18
C GLN A 207 -11.87 -5.29 -8.05
N LEU A 208 -11.33 -6.16 -7.20
CA LEU A 208 -12.03 -6.71 -6.05
C LEU A 208 -12.24 -5.63 -4.97
N ALA A 209 -11.27 -4.74 -4.74
CA ALA A 209 -11.41 -3.63 -3.79
C ALA A 209 -12.59 -2.72 -4.13
N ILE A 210 -12.72 -2.31 -5.41
CA ILE A 210 -13.86 -1.53 -5.90
C ILE A 210 -15.18 -2.25 -5.59
N LYS A 211 -15.27 -3.54 -5.93
CA LYS A 211 -16.47 -4.34 -5.70
C LYS A 211 -16.80 -4.44 -4.20
N LEU A 212 -15.81 -4.77 -3.39
CA LEU A 212 -15.97 -4.95 -1.94
C LEU A 212 -16.38 -3.66 -1.24
N HIS A 213 -15.82 -2.52 -1.64
CA HIS A 213 -16.20 -1.21 -1.12
C HIS A 213 -17.64 -0.85 -1.49
N MET A 214 -18.05 -1.10 -2.75
CA MET A 214 -19.43 -0.86 -3.19
C MET A 214 -20.44 -1.74 -2.43
N GLU A 215 -20.12 -3.00 -2.20
CA GLU A 215 -21.03 -3.96 -1.55
C GLU A 215 -21.05 -3.81 -0.03
N ARG A 216 -19.90 -3.51 0.60
CA ARG A 216 -19.72 -3.51 2.06
C ARG A 216 -18.81 -2.37 2.54
N PRO A 217 -19.19 -1.09 2.34
CA PRO A 217 -18.34 0.08 2.63
C PRO A 217 -18.00 0.26 4.12
N ASN A 218 -18.78 -0.34 5.02
CA ASN A 218 -18.48 -0.33 6.45
C ASN A 218 -17.32 -1.27 6.82
N VAL A 219 -17.05 -2.28 5.99
CA VAL A 219 -15.97 -3.26 6.19
C VAL A 219 -14.74 -2.87 5.37
N TYR A 220 -14.94 -2.52 4.09
CA TYR A 220 -13.91 -2.12 3.14
C TYR A 220 -13.99 -0.62 2.93
N LYS A 221 -12.96 0.11 3.38
CA LYS A 221 -13.05 1.57 3.62
C LYS A 221 -12.84 2.41 2.38
N ASP A 222 -12.20 1.84 1.37
CA ASP A 222 -11.82 2.49 0.13
C ASP A 222 -11.88 1.51 -1.04
N ASP A 223 -11.81 2.02 -2.26
CA ASP A 223 -11.84 1.25 -3.50
C ASP A 223 -10.44 0.90 -4.03
N ASN A 224 -9.40 1.09 -3.22
CA ASN A 224 -8.01 0.94 -3.62
C ASN A 224 -7.45 -0.44 -3.22
N HIS A 225 -6.47 -0.90 -3.99
CA HIS A 225 -5.65 -2.04 -3.58
C HIS A 225 -4.63 -1.63 -2.53
N LYS A 226 -3.97 -2.62 -1.92
CA LYS A 226 -2.98 -2.39 -0.87
C LYS A 226 -1.76 -3.29 -1.03
N PRO A 227 -0.95 -3.09 -2.09
CA PRO A 227 0.36 -3.71 -2.15
C PRO A 227 1.25 -3.16 -1.03
N GLU A 228 2.05 -4.02 -0.42
CA GLU A 228 2.88 -3.68 0.74
C GLU A 228 4.30 -4.22 0.57
N MET A 229 5.30 -3.50 1.08
CA MET A 229 6.69 -3.93 1.12
C MET A 229 7.23 -3.77 2.54
N ALA A 230 7.82 -4.83 3.06
CA ALA A 230 8.48 -4.86 4.36
C ALA A 230 9.99 -4.94 4.18
N ILE A 231 10.75 -4.04 4.82
CA ILE A 231 12.21 -4.07 4.87
C ILE A 231 12.65 -4.18 6.33
N ALA A 232 13.43 -5.21 6.66
CA ALA A 232 13.85 -5.51 8.02
C ALA A 232 14.80 -4.45 8.60
N ILE A 233 14.47 -3.88 9.77
CA ILE A 233 15.38 -3.06 10.59
C ILE A 233 16.12 -3.96 11.58
N THR A 234 15.39 -4.87 12.24
CA THR A 234 15.95 -5.97 13.03
C THR A 234 15.68 -7.28 12.32
N ARG A 235 16.20 -8.40 12.83
CA ARG A 235 15.73 -9.72 12.39
C ARG A 235 14.20 -9.77 12.52
N PHE A 236 13.56 -10.16 11.44
CA PHE A 236 12.11 -10.17 11.29
C PHE A 236 11.64 -11.57 10.87
N SER A 237 10.42 -11.93 11.31
CA SER A 237 9.75 -13.13 10.84
C SER A 237 8.30 -12.83 10.46
N GLY A 238 7.83 -13.46 9.38
CA GLY A 238 6.47 -13.33 8.88
C GLY A 238 6.00 -14.58 8.14
N PHE A 239 4.70 -14.83 8.11
CA PHE A 239 4.08 -15.67 7.09
C PHE A 239 3.98 -14.91 5.76
N CYS A 240 4.33 -15.56 4.64
CA CYS A 240 4.20 -14.95 3.31
C CYS A 240 4.00 -16.00 2.21
N GLY A 241 2.81 -16.05 1.62
CA GLY A 241 2.46 -16.96 0.53
C GLY A 241 2.46 -18.44 0.93
N PHE A 242 1.97 -19.29 0.05
CA PHE A 242 1.87 -20.72 0.30
C PHE A 242 3.22 -21.44 0.13
N ARG A 243 3.49 -22.41 1.01
CA ARG A 243 4.68 -23.26 0.96
C ARG A 243 4.70 -24.12 -0.31
N PRO A 244 5.87 -24.66 -0.70
CA PRO A 244 5.93 -25.74 -1.68
C PRO A 244 5.01 -26.91 -1.27
N LEU A 245 4.27 -27.44 -2.24
CA LEU A 245 3.20 -28.41 -1.97
C LEU A 245 3.72 -29.71 -1.34
N ASN A 246 4.97 -30.09 -1.63
CA ASN A 246 5.61 -31.24 -0.99
C ASN A 246 5.85 -31.03 0.51
N GLN A 247 6.11 -29.80 0.95
CA GLN A 247 6.22 -29.49 2.37
C GLN A 247 4.84 -29.61 3.05
N ILE A 248 3.78 -29.11 2.41
CA ILE A 248 2.40 -29.24 2.91
C ILE A 248 2.03 -30.73 3.01
N SER A 249 2.32 -31.53 1.97
CA SER A 249 2.15 -32.98 2.00
C SER A 249 2.86 -33.62 3.19
N LYS A 250 4.11 -33.21 3.44
CA LYS A 250 4.89 -33.75 4.56
C LYS A 250 4.27 -33.41 5.92
N TYR A 251 3.74 -32.20 6.10
CA TYR A 251 3.01 -31.84 7.32
C TYR A 251 1.70 -32.63 7.47
N LEU A 252 0.95 -32.86 6.39
CA LEU A 252 -0.24 -33.72 6.44
C LEU A 252 0.09 -35.16 6.88
N GLU A 253 1.24 -35.69 6.47
CA GLU A 253 1.69 -37.03 6.86
C GLU A 253 2.19 -37.09 8.31
N ASP A 254 2.94 -36.07 8.76
CA ASP A 254 3.65 -36.10 10.04
C ASP A 254 2.89 -35.43 11.20
N VAL A 255 1.85 -34.65 10.91
CA VAL A 255 1.05 -33.90 11.91
C VAL A 255 -0.41 -34.39 11.88
N PRO A 256 -0.75 -35.48 12.58
CA PRO A 256 -2.11 -36.03 12.60
C PRO A 256 -3.21 -35.04 13.03
N GLU A 257 -2.90 -34.09 13.90
CA GLU A 257 -3.85 -33.05 14.33
C GLU A 257 -4.19 -32.10 13.18
N PHE A 258 -3.20 -31.75 12.35
CA PHE A 258 -3.42 -30.94 11.17
C PHE A 258 -4.25 -31.70 10.12
N ALA A 259 -3.87 -32.95 9.82
CA ALA A 259 -4.64 -33.81 8.90
C ALA A 259 -6.08 -34.05 9.38
N ALA A 260 -6.30 -34.16 10.70
CA ALA A 260 -7.62 -34.34 11.27
C ALA A 260 -8.51 -33.10 11.10
N VAL A 261 -7.96 -31.88 11.23
CA VAL A 261 -8.70 -30.64 10.95
C VAL A 261 -9.08 -30.54 9.46
N ILE A 262 -8.17 -30.92 8.55
CA ILE A 262 -8.45 -30.91 7.10
C ILE A 262 -9.48 -31.97 6.72
N GLY A 263 -9.44 -33.12 7.39
CA GLY A 263 -10.29 -34.28 7.12
C GLY A 263 -9.67 -35.26 6.11
N LYS A 264 -10.05 -36.54 6.26
CA LYS A 264 -9.44 -37.67 5.53
C LYS A 264 -9.57 -37.56 4.02
N GLU A 265 -10.75 -37.20 3.52
CA GLU A 265 -11.04 -37.14 2.08
C GLU A 265 -10.15 -36.09 1.38
N THR A 266 -10.17 -34.85 1.84
CA THR A 266 -9.34 -33.77 1.27
C THR A 266 -7.86 -34.04 1.46
N THR A 267 -7.44 -34.61 2.60
CA THR A 267 -6.04 -35.02 2.80
C THR A 267 -5.60 -36.06 1.78
N SER A 268 -6.36 -37.15 1.60
CA SER A 268 -6.02 -38.20 0.63
C SER A 268 -5.98 -37.67 -0.81
N ARG A 269 -6.94 -36.81 -1.18
CA ARG A 269 -6.99 -36.18 -2.50
C ARG A 269 -5.81 -35.25 -2.75
N PHE A 270 -5.42 -34.44 -1.76
CA PHE A 270 -4.23 -33.58 -1.85
C PHE A 270 -2.98 -34.42 -2.07
N LEU A 271 -2.75 -35.43 -1.22
CA LEU A 271 -1.59 -36.31 -1.35
C LEU A 271 -1.55 -37.07 -2.67
N GLU A 272 -2.69 -37.61 -3.14
CA GLU A 272 -2.79 -38.30 -4.43
C GLU A 272 -2.41 -37.38 -5.60
N ILE A 273 -2.94 -36.15 -5.63
CA ILE A 273 -2.65 -35.20 -6.70
C ILE A 273 -1.16 -34.84 -6.71
N ILE A 274 -0.60 -34.49 -5.55
CA ILE A 274 0.80 -34.03 -5.46
C ILE A 274 1.81 -35.17 -5.67
N THR A 275 1.47 -36.41 -5.30
CA THR A 275 2.34 -37.58 -5.55
C THR A 275 2.27 -38.06 -7.00
N SER A 276 1.12 -37.93 -7.65
CA SER A 276 0.94 -38.28 -9.08
C SER A 276 1.67 -37.33 -10.04
N ASP A 277 2.02 -36.13 -9.58
CA ASP A 277 2.67 -35.08 -10.36
C ASP A 277 3.94 -34.61 -9.64
N SER A 278 5.00 -35.42 -9.73
CA SER A 278 6.29 -35.14 -9.09
C SER A 278 7.02 -33.93 -9.70
N SER A 279 6.62 -33.50 -10.91
CA SER A 279 6.96 -32.17 -11.40
C SER A 279 6.15 -31.16 -10.59
N GLN A 280 6.82 -30.34 -9.77
CA GLN A 280 6.19 -29.18 -9.13
C GLN A 280 6.54 -27.94 -9.95
N PRO A 281 5.89 -27.72 -11.12
CA PRO A 281 6.13 -26.51 -11.89
C PRO A 281 5.73 -25.31 -11.04
N SER A 282 6.64 -24.34 -10.95
CA SER A 282 6.35 -23.05 -10.33
C SER A 282 5.49 -22.22 -11.28
N VAL A 283 4.61 -21.38 -10.71
CA VAL A 283 3.80 -20.42 -11.48
C VAL A 283 4.69 -19.52 -12.36
N ALA A 284 5.91 -19.23 -11.91
CA ALA A 284 6.87 -18.36 -12.59
C ALA A 284 7.54 -18.97 -13.84
N SER A 285 7.41 -20.27 -14.11
CA SER A 285 8.19 -20.97 -15.15
C SER A 285 7.37 -21.85 -16.10
N SER A 286 6.03 -21.70 -16.15
CA SER A 286 5.15 -22.69 -16.78
C SER A 286 5.00 -22.56 -18.30
N THR A 287 5.18 -23.67 -19.03
CA THR A 287 4.71 -23.90 -20.41
C THR A 287 3.20 -24.22 -20.46
N SER A 288 2.60 -24.38 -21.65
CA SER A 288 1.16 -24.65 -21.78
C SER A 288 0.68 -25.93 -21.07
N THR A 289 1.50 -26.99 -21.06
CA THR A 289 1.21 -28.24 -20.35
C THR A 289 1.37 -28.06 -18.83
N ASP A 290 2.36 -27.28 -18.40
CA ASP A 290 2.59 -26.95 -16.98
C ASP A 290 1.43 -26.12 -16.40
N GLN A 291 0.78 -25.28 -17.21
CA GLN A 291 -0.36 -24.49 -16.76
C GLN A 291 -1.56 -25.35 -16.32
N ALA A 292 -1.79 -26.51 -16.95
CA ALA A 292 -2.87 -27.40 -16.54
C ALA A 292 -2.57 -28.07 -15.19
N SER A 293 -1.32 -28.47 -14.96
CA SER A 293 -0.83 -28.99 -13.68
C SER A 293 -0.91 -27.91 -12.58
N VAL A 294 -0.42 -26.70 -12.84
CA VAL A 294 -0.49 -25.57 -11.90
C VAL A 294 -1.94 -25.28 -11.50
N LYS A 295 -2.89 -25.25 -12.44
CA LYS A 295 -4.32 -25.05 -12.11
C LYS A 295 -4.88 -26.18 -11.24
N LYS A 296 -4.51 -27.43 -11.49
CA LYS A 296 -4.92 -28.58 -10.68
C LYS A 296 -4.36 -28.47 -9.26
N HIS A 297 -3.11 -28.05 -9.12
CA HIS A 297 -2.44 -27.81 -7.84
C HIS A 297 -3.08 -26.64 -7.06
N GLN A 298 -3.32 -25.51 -7.72
CA GLN A 298 -4.03 -24.37 -7.13
C GLN A 298 -5.43 -24.77 -6.65
N ALA A 299 -6.17 -25.56 -7.43
CA ALA A 299 -7.50 -26.02 -7.05
C ALA A 299 -7.50 -26.91 -5.80
N VAL A 300 -6.56 -27.87 -5.68
CA VAL A 300 -6.50 -28.73 -4.50
C VAL A 300 -5.94 -28.00 -3.27
N LEU A 301 -5.05 -27.02 -3.47
CA LEU A 301 -4.60 -26.14 -2.40
C LEU A 301 -5.73 -25.23 -1.89
N LYS A 302 -6.54 -24.69 -2.80
CA LYS A 302 -7.78 -23.95 -2.46
C LYS A 302 -8.76 -24.79 -1.67
N GLU A 303 -8.96 -26.05 -2.08
CA GLU A 303 -9.80 -26.99 -1.33
C GLU A 303 -9.27 -27.22 0.09
N LEU A 304 -7.98 -27.53 0.24
CA LEU A 304 -7.34 -27.75 1.54
C LEU A 304 -7.41 -26.51 2.44
N PHE A 305 -7.02 -25.34 1.93
CA PHE A 305 -7.03 -24.10 2.70
C PHE A 305 -8.46 -23.68 3.06
N GLY A 306 -9.41 -23.89 2.14
CA GLY A 306 -10.84 -23.69 2.39
C GLY A 306 -11.36 -24.59 3.52
N LYS A 307 -10.96 -25.87 3.55
CA LYS A 307 -11.30 -26.78 4.66
C LYS A 307 -10.72 -26.29 5.99
N LEU A 308 -9.46 -25.87 5.99
CA LEU A 308 -8.82 -25.34 7.19
C LEU A 308 -9.55 -24.12 7.74
N MET A 309 -9.81 -23.12 6.89
CA MET A 309 -10.40 -21.85 7.32
C MET A 309 -11.88 -21.97 7.72
N ASN A 310 -12.58 -23.01 7.24
CA ASN A 310 -13.98 -23.29 7.60
C ASN A 310 -14.15 -24.42 8.63
N ALA A 311 -13.05 -24.93 9.20
CA ALA A 311 -13.13 -25.91 10.27
C ALA A 311 -13.87 -25.34 11.48
N SER A 312 -14.65 -26.17 12.16
CA SER A 312 -15.42 -25.72 13.33
C SER A 312 -14.48 -25.34 14.46
N THR A 313 -14.86 -24.35 15.27
CA THR A 313 -14.07 -23.92 16.42
C THR A 313 -13.77 -25.08 17.36
N GLU A 314 -14.72 -25.98 17.59
CA GLU A 314 -14.53 -27.16 18.44
C GLU A 314 -13.44 -28.08 17.89
N SER A 315 -13.46 -28.36 16.58
CA SER A 315 -12.45 -29.18 15.93
C SER A 315 -11.08 -28.50 15.98
N VAL A 316 -11.00 -27.20 15.73
CA VAL A 316 -9.72 -26.47 15.79
C VAL A 316 -9.16 -26.49 17.21
N THR A 317 -9.96 -26.13 18.21
CA THR A 317 -9.57 -26.15 19.62
C THR A 317 -9.08 -27.52 20.05
N GLU A 318 -9.83 -28.58 19.78
CA GLU A 318 -9.43 -29.94 20.15
C GLU A 318 -8.09 -30.33 19.53
N GLN A 319 -7.85 -29.96 18.27
CA GLN A 319 -6.64 -30.34 17.55
C GLN A 319 -5.44 -29.46 17.86
N VAL A 320 -5.63 -28.17 18.13
CA VAL A 320 -4.57 -27.30 18.66
C VAL A 320 -4.11 -27.81 20.02
N GLN A 321 -5.02 -28.09 20.96
CA GLN A 321 -4.65 -28.55 22.30
C GLN A 321 -3.89 -29.88 22.27
N LYS A 322 -4.29 -30.82 21.40
CA LYS A 322 -3.54 -32.07 21.20
C LYS A 322 -2.14 -31.81 20.64
N LEU A 323 -2.03 -30.91 19.65
CA LEU A 323 -0.74 -30.55 19.04
C LEU A 323 0.20 -29.93 20.06
N ILE A 324 -0.27 -28.93 20.82
CA ILE A 324 0.52 -28.23 21.84
C ILE A 324 0.99 -29.21 22.93
N LYS A 325 0.08 -30.04 23.46
CA LYS A 325 0.44 -31.07 24.45
C LYS A 325 1.50 -32.05 23.92
N ARG A 326 1.41 -32.44 22.65
CA ARG A 326 2.39 -33.32 22.01
C ARG A 326 3.77 -32.66 21.90
N ILE A 327 3.81 -31.38 21.52
CA ILE A 327 5.04 -30.58 21.45
C ILE A 327 5.68 -30.47 22.85
N GLU A 328 4.91 -30.10 23.87
CA GLU A 328 5.39 -29.98 25.25
C GLU A 328 5.92 -31.31 25.82
N SER A 329 5.37 -32.43 25.36
CA SER A 329 5.83 -33.78 25.72
C SER A 329 7.07 -34.25 24.94
N GLY A 330 7.65 -33.40 24.09
CA GLY A 330 8.84 -33.70 23.27
C GLY A 330 8.55 -34.46 21.98
N GLY A 331 7.29 -34.59 21.58
CA GLY A 331 6.86 -35.42 20.45
C GLY A 331 7.12 -34.85 19.05
N GLY A 332 7.73 -33.67 18.91
CA GLY A 332 8.06 -33.06 17.62
C GLY A 332 9.54 -32.90 17.29
N ARG A 333 10.45 -33.18 18.23
CA ARG A 333 11.90 -32.95 18.09
C ARG A 333 12.57 -33.75 16.96
N ASP A 334 12.01 -34.91 16.63
CA ASP A 334 12.51 -35.80 15.56
C ASP A 334 11.71 -35.65 14.24
N LYS A 335 10.88 -34.61 14.11
CA LYS A 335 9.96 -34.41 12.97
C LYS A 335 10.28 -33.15 12.18
N PRO A 336 9.82 -33.03 10.92
CA PRO A 336 10.06 -31.84 10.08
C PRO A 336 9.55 -30.51 10.66
N PHE A 337 8.61 -30.55 11.62
CA PHE A 337 8.12 -29.36 12.32
C PHE A 337 8.94 -29.00 13.58
N GLY A 338 10.02 -29.73 13.90
CA GLY A 338 10.86 -29.48 15.07
C GLY A 338 11.44 -28.06 15.10
N SER A 339 11.70 -27.45 13.94
CA SER A 339 12.13 -26.05 13.82
C SER A 339 11.02 -25.03 14.08
N ASP A 340 9.75 -25.46 14.02
CA ASP A 340 8.57 -24.62 14.10
C ASP A 340 7.86 -24.75 15.47
N GLU A 341 8.32 -25.63 16.37
CA GLU A 341 7.71 -25.85 17.71
C GLU A 341 7.60 -24.56 18.52
N GLU A 342 8.69 -23.80 18.61
CA GLU A 342 8.71 -22.53 19.34
C GLU A 342 7.73 -21.51 18.74
N LEU A 343 7.60 -21.50 17.41
CA LEU A 343 6.62 -20.66 16.72
C LEU A 343 5.19 -21.09 17.08
N LEU A 344 4.87 -22.38 17.03
CA LEU A 344 3.53 -22.90 17.35
C LEU A 344 3.13 -22.60 18.79
N LEU A 345 4.05 -22.83 19.75
CA LEU A 345 3.84 -22.52 21.17
C LEU A 345 3.60 -21.03 21.37
N ARG A 346 4.43 -20.17 20.74
CA ARG A 346 4.28 -18.71 20.82
C ARG A 346 2.98 -18.21 20.19
N LEU A 347 2.59 -18.76 19.04
CA LEU A 347 1.32 -18.41 18.41
C LEU A 347 0.14 -18.80 19.30
N ASN A 348 0.19 -19.98 19.93
CA ASN A 348 -0.85 -20.41 20.87
C ASN A 348 -0.88 -19.59 22.16
N ASP A 349 0.27 -19.16 22.68
CA ASP A 349 0.32 -18.22 23.82
C ASP A 349 -0.35 -16.88 23.48
N GLN A 350 -0.08 -16.36 22.28
CA GLN A 350 -0.65 -15.08 21.81
C GLN A 350 -2.13 -15.19 21.40
N PHE A 351 -2.51 -16.32 20.79
CA PHE A 351 -3.84 -16.60 20.26
C PHE A 351 -4.23 -18.05 20.56
N PRO A 352 -4.65 -18.35 21.81
CA PRO A 352 -5.01 -19.71 22.21
C PRO A 352 -6.09 -20.31 21.30
N ASP A 353 -5.86 -21.56 20.90
CA ASP A 353 -6.84 -22.36 20.13
C ASP A 353 -7.23 -21.76 18.76
N ASP A 354 -6.45 -20.83 18.20
CA ASP A 354 -6.77 -20.18 16.93
C ASP A 354 -6.33 -21.01 15.71
N VAL A 355 -7.17 -21.00 14.66
CA VAL A 355 -6.90 -21.69 13.38
C VAL A 355 -5.59 -21.26 12.72
N GLY A 356 -5.14 -20.03 12.98
CA GLY A 356 -3.90 -19.48 12.46
C GLY A 356 -2.63 -20.23 12.91
N ILE A 357 -2.71 -21.03 13.98
CA ILE A 357 -1.62 -21.92 14.40
C ILE A 357 -1.33 -22.97 13.31
N PHE A 358 -2.39 -23.57 12.74
CA PHE A 358 -2.24 -24.54 11.65
C PHE A 358 -1.79 -23.91 10.32
N CYS A 359 -1.97 -22.60 10.14
CA CYS A 359 -1.43 -21.90 8.98
C CYS A 359 0.10 -21.95 8.91
N ALA A 360 0.80 -22.20 10.02
CA ALA A 360 2.24 -22.43 10.01
C ALA A 360 2.66 -23.60 9.10
N PHE A 361 1.78 -24.58 8.88
CA PHE A 361 2.04 -25.75 8.03
C PHE A 361 1.70 -25.51 6.55
N VAL A 362 1.03 -24.40 6.23
CA VAL A 362 0.52 -24.10 4.89
C VAL A 362 1.19 -22.87 4.29
N LEU A 363 1.56 -21.89 5.12
CA LEU A 363 2.21 -20.64 4.73
C LEU A 363 3.72 -20.66 5.00
N ASN A 364 4.53 -20.06 4.13
CA ASN A 364 5.97 -19.98 4.35
C ASN A 364 6.26 -19.13 5.58
N VAL A 365 7.12 -19.63 6.47
CA VAL A 365 7.77 -18.79 7.50
C VAL A 365 8.99 -18.14 6.86
N VAL A 366 8.88 -16.86 6.52
CA VAL A 366 9.97 -16.05 6.00
C VAL A 366 10.74 -15.45 7.18
N GLN A 367 12.06 -15.45 7.07
CA GLN A 367 12.95 -14.74 7.97
C GLN A 367 13.76 -13.72 7.16
N LEU A 368 13.79 -12.48 7.62
CA LEU A 368 14.53 -11.40 7.01
C LEU A 368 15.62 -10.93 7.99
N GLU A 369 16.85 -10.90 7.52
CA GLU A 369 17.95 -10.19 8.17
C GLU A 369 17.86 -8.68 7.89
N PRO A 370 18.42 -7.81 8.76
CA PRO A 370 18.41 -6.37 8.54
C PRO A 370 18.82 -5.94 7.12
N GLY A 371 17.97 -5.15 6.46
CA GLY A 371 18.12 -4.73 5.07
C GLY A 371 17.61 -5.73 4.02
N GLN A 372 17.16 -6.92 4.39
CA GLN A 372 16.38 -7.76 3.47
C GLN A 372 14.92 -7.31 3.43
N ALA A 373 14.26 -7.57 2.30
CA ALA A 373 12.89 -7.15 2.08
C ALA A 373 12.04 -8.25 1.46
N ALA A 374 10.74 -8.17 1.73
CA ALA A 374 9.70 -8.96 1.07
C ALA A 374 8.62 -8.03 0.53
N PHE A 375 8.09 -8.40 -0.64
CA PHE A 375 6.94 -7.71 -1.26
C PHE A 375 5.71 -8.58 -1.15
N LEU A 376 4.63 -8.00 -0.65
CA LEU A 376 3.34 -8.63 -0.46
C LEU A 376 2.42 -8.19 -1.59
N GLN A 377 2.19 -9.12 -2.53
CA GLN A 377 1.27 -8.89 -3.64
C GLN A 377 -0.17 -8.90 -3.15
N ALA A 378 -1.05 -8.26 -3.94
CA ALA A 378 -2.48 -8.44 -3.78
C ALA A 378 -2.84 -9.94 -3.85
N ASP A 379 -3.87 -10.32 -3.11
CA ASP A 379 -4.41 -11.67 -3.09
C ASP A 379 -3.43 -12.77 -2.61
N GLU A 380 -2.36 -12.39 -1.90
CA GLU A 380 -1.43 -13.31 -1.24
C GLU A 380 -1.61 -13.30 0.30
N PRO A 381 -1.72 -14.47 0.95
CA PRO A 381 -1.88 -14.54 2.39
C PRO A 381 -0.56 -14.29 3.11
N HIS A 382 -0.58 -13.45 4.15
CA HIS A 382 0.59 -13.12 4.95
C HIS A 382 0.21 -12.72 6.38
N ALA A 383 1.21 -12.70 7.27
CA ALA A 383 1.08 -12.17 8.63
C ALA A 383 2.46 -11.85 9.18
N TYR A 384 2.67 -10.67 9.76
CA TYR A 384 3.92 -10.38 10.47
C TYR A 384 3.93 -11.04 11.84
N LEU A 385 5.05 -11.67 12.22
CA LEU A 385 5.13 -12.49 13.43
C LEU A 385 5.97 -11.83 14.54
N THR A 386 7.13 -11.27 14.18
CA THR A 386 8.05 -10.56 15.10
C THR A 386 9.02 -9.65 14.33
N GLY A 387 9.60 -8.68 15.03
CA GLY A 387 10.71 -7.86 14.54
C GLY A 387 10.31 -6.42 14.28
N ASP A 388 11.29 -5.60 13.91
CA ASP A 388 11.06 -4.22 13.51
C ASP A 388 11.33 -4.07 12.02
N ILE A 389 10.43 -3.39 11.30
CA ILE A 389 10.52 -3.19 9.87
C ILE A 389 10.22 -1.75 9.50
N VAL A 390 10.76 -1.32 8.37
CA VAL A 390 10.16 -0.28 7.56
C VAL A 390 9.09 -0.92 6.68
N GLU A 391 7.89 -0.35 6.66
CA GLU A 391 6.80 -0.74 5.75
C GLU A 391 6.48 0.42 4.81
N CYS A 392 6.31 0.13 3.52
CA CYS A 392 5.70 1.05 2.58
C CYS A 392 4.52 0.34 1.91
N MET A 393 3.39 1.03 1.82
CA MET A 393 2.15 0.46 1.28
C MET A 393 1.40 1.52 0.48
N ALA A 394 0.58 1.09 -0.48
CA ALA A 394 -0.37 2.02 -1.11
C ALA A 394 -1.36 2.55 -0.07
N SER A 395 -1.86 3.76 -0.27
CA SER A 395 -2.85 4.38 0.63
C SER A 395 -4.21 3.66 0.55
N SER A 396 -4.40 2.65 1.41
CA SER A 396 -5.64 1.86 1.57
C SER A 396 -5.72 1.24 2.97
N ASP A 397 -6.95 1.06 3.47
CA ASP A 397 -7.25 0.37 4.73
C ASP A 397 -7.92 -1.01 4.51
N ASN A 398 -8.01 -1.47 3.27
CA ASN A 398 -8.63 -2.75 2.94
C ASN A 398 -7.81 -3.94 3.43
N VAL A 399 -8.46 -4.83 4.17
CA VAL A 399 -7.83 -6.02 4.76
C VAL A 399 -8.86 -7.13 4.96
N VAL A 400 -8.58 -8.31 4.40
CA VAL A 400 -9.39 -9.53 4.57
C VAL A 400 -8.65 -10.46 5.52
N ARG A 401 -9.27 -10.82 6.66
CA ARG A 401 -8.61 -11.61 7.72
C ARG A 401 -9.09 -13.06 7.79
N ALA A 402 -8.20 -13.95 8.21
CA ALA A 402 -8.40 -15.40 8.29
C ALA A 402 -8.24 -15.98 9.71
N GLY A 403 -7.26 -15.49 10.46
CA GLY A 403 -6.84 -16.05 11.74
C GLY A 403 -5.86 -15.13 12.46
N LEU A 404 -5.39 -15.56 13.63
CA LEU A 404 -4.57 -14.77 14.56
C LEU A 404 -5.22 -13.41 14.88
N THR A 405 -6.54 -13.43 15.08
CA THR A 405 -7.28 -12.19 15.30
C THR A 405 -8.61 -12.40 16.02
N PRO A 406 -8.98 -11.50 16.95
CA PRO A 406 -10.33 -11.41 17.48
C PRO A 406 -11.26 -10.58 16.57
N LYS A 407 -10.72 -9.91 15.54
CA LYS A 407 -11.49 -9.04 14.63
C LYS A 407 -12.31 -9.88 13.64
N LEU A 408 -13.23 -9.22 12.92
CA LEU A 408 -14.04 -9.83 11.87
C LEU A 408 -13.16 -10.60 10.87
N ARG A 409 -13.53 -11.86 10.64
CA ARG A 409 -12.93 -12.75 9.63
C ARG A 409 -13.92 -12.89 8.49
N ASP A 410 -13.44 -12.67 7.28
CA ASP A 410 -14.24 -12.85 6.07
C ASP A 410 -13.66 -14.00 5.25
N VAL A 411 -13.80 -15.19 5.81
CA VAL A 411 -13.27 -16.44 5.25
C VAL A 411 -13.78 -16.71 3.83
N PRO A 412 -15.07 -16.51 3.49
CA PRO A 412 -15.54 -16.71 2.12
C PRO A 412 -14.82 -15.80 1.11
N THR A 413 -14.68 -14.50 1.42
CA THR A 413 -13.98 -13.57 0.53
C THR A 413 -12.50 -13.93 0.42
N LEU A 414 -11.85 -14.24 1.55
CA LEU A 414 -10.45 -14.63 1.58
C LEU A 414 -10.20 -15.87 0.71
N THR A 415 -10.92 -16.96 0.97
CA THR A 415 -10.67 -18.22 0.26
C THR A 415 -11.00 -18.11 -1.24
N GLU A 416 -11.85 -17.18 -1.65
CA GLU A 416 -12.12 -16.94 -3.07
C GLU A 416 -11.05 -16.08 -3.75
N MET A 417 -10.57 -15.03 -3.07
CA MET A 417 -9.68 -14.04 -3.68
C MET A 417 -8.25 -14.53 -3.89
N LEU A 418 -7.74 -15.43 -3.03
CA LEU A 418 -6.31 -15.78 -3.06
C LEU A 418 -5.88 -16.38 -4.41
N THR A 419 -4.66 -16.05 -4.83
CA THR A 419 -4.05 -16.57 -6.08
C THR A 419 -3.74 -18.07 -6.01
N TYR A 420 -3.55 -18.59 -4.79
CA TYR A 420 -3.00 -19.92 -4.51
C TYR A 420 -1.64 -20.18 -5.17
N SER A 421 -0.86 -19.13 -5.42
CA SER A 421 0.54 -19.26 -5.80
C SER A 421 1.31 -19.96 -4.69
N TYR A 422 2.14 -20.93 -5.05
CA TYR A 422 2.95 -21.70 -4.11
C TYR A 422 4.41 -21.73 -4.56
N GLY A 423 5.33 -21.74 -3.60
CA GLY A 423 6.75 -21.71 -3.87
C GLY A 423 7.60 -21.59 -2.61
N PRO A 424 8.93 -21.72 -2.74
CA PRO A 424 9.84 -21.60 -1.60
C PRO A 424 9.82 -20.18 -1.04
N SER A 425 10.02 -20.02 0.28
CA SER A 425 10.11 -18.71 0.95
C SER A 425 11.07 -17.71 0.26
N ALA A 426 12.16 -18.20 -0.33
CA ALA A 426 13.13 -17.39 -1.08
C ALA A 426 12.52 -16.66 -2.29
N SER A 427 11.40 -17.13 -2.85
CA SER A 427 10.70 -16.43 -3.94
C SER A 427 9.96 -15.18 -3.48
N GLN A 428 9.75 -15.03 -2.17
CA GLN A 428 9.09 -13.87 -1.56
C GLN A 428 10.08 -12.71 -1.31
N LEU A 429 11.39 -12.98 -1.41
CA LEU A 429 12.43 -12.00 -1.14
C LEU A 429 12.67 -11.10 -2.34
N MET A 430 12.74 -9.80 -2.08
CA MET A 430 13.14 -8.82 -3.08
C MET A 430 14.66 -8.84 -3.26
N LYS A 431 15.09 -8.56 -4.49
CA LYS A 431 16.51 -8.39 -4.84
C LYS A 431 16.75 -6.91 -5.13
N PRO A 432 17.22 -6.12 -4.14
CA PRO A 432 17.47 -4.72 -4.37
C PRO A 432 18.65 -4.52 -5.32
N THR A 433 18.61 -3.43 -6.09
CA THR A 433 19.68 -3.00 -7.00
C THR A 433 20.37 -1.76 -6.44
N LEU A 434 21.50 -1.34 -7.02
CA LEU A 434 22.07 -0.03 -6.69
C LEU A 434 21.21 1.08 -7.29
N PHE A 435 20.99 2.16 -6.53
CA PHE A 435 20.21 3.29 -7.00
C PHE A 435 21.03 4.20 -7.92
N LYS A 436 20.76 4.14 -9.23
CA LYS A 436 21.38 5.01 -10.25
C LYS A 436 22.92 5.03 -10.10
N SER A 437 23.54 6.18 -9.86
CA SER A 437 24.99 6.33 -9.70
C SER A 437 25.51 6.17 -8.27
N CYS A 438 24.66 5.80 -7.31
CA CYS A 438 25.03 5.66 -5.90
C CYS A 438 25.88 4.40 -5.67
N GLN A 439 26.74 4.44 -4.64
CA GLN A 439 27.62 3.33 -4.28
C GLN A 439 27.11 2.55 -3.06
N HIS A 440 26.38 3.20 -2.16
CA HIS A 440 25.97 2.66 -0.86
C HIS A 440 24.45 2.64 -0.66
N THR A 441 23.70 3.06 -1.69
CA THR A 441 22.24 3.18 -1.67
C THR A 441 21.62 2.11 -2.55
N LYS A 442 20.77 1.29 -1.91
CA LYS A 442 20.03 0.21 -2.55
C LYS A 442 18.59 0.64 -2.84
N LEU A 443 18.12 0.33 -4.04
CA LEU A 443 16.74 0.53 -4.49
C LEU A 443 15.93 -0.77 -4.31
N TYR A 444 14.79 -0.64 -3.63
CA TYR A 444 13.76 -1.66 -3.52
C TYR A 444 12.56 -1.17 -4.32
N ASP A 445 12.36 -1.76 -5.49
CA ASP A 445 11.36 -1.34 -6.48
C ASP A 445 10.35 -2.48 -6.73
N PRO A 446 9.23 -2.51 -5.99
CA PRO A 446 8.18 -3.49 -6.23
C PRO A 446 7.48 -3.22 -7.58
N PRO A 447 6.86 -4.23 -8.22
CA PRO A 447 6.22 -4.09 -9.53
C PRO A 447 4.86 -3.38 -9.45
N ILE A 448 4.83 -2.17 -8.91
CA ILE A 448 3.67 -1.30 -8.67
C ILE A 448 4.06 0.16 -8.93
N GLU A 449 3.09 1.05 -9.06
CA GLU A 449 3.36 2.46 -9.40
C GLU A 449 3.38 3.37 -8.18
N GLU A 450 2.93 2.90 -7.02
CA GLU A 450 2.64 3.75 -5.86
C GLU A 450 3.89 4.14 -5.08
N PHE A 451 4.93 3.30 -5.05
CA PHE A 451 6.15 3.61 -4.31
C PHE A 451 7.35 2.72 -4.68
N SER A 452 8.53 3.26 -4.38
CA SER A 452 9.79 2.54 -4.23
C SER A 452 10.48 3.02 -2.95
N VAL A 453 11.46 2.27 -2.43
CA VAL A 453 12.21 2.66 -1.23
C VAL A 453 13.70 2.56 -1.46
N LEU A 454 14.43 3.58 -1.04
CA LEU A 454 15.89 3.57 -0.95
C LEU A 454 16.33 3.19 0.46
N LEU A 455 17.33 2.33 0.57
CA LEU A 455 18.10 2.10 1.81
C LEU A 455 19.53 2.57 1.58
N THR A 456 19.92 3.61 2.31
CA THR A 456 21.30 4.13 2.32
C THR A 456 21.98 3.67 3.60
N LYS A 457 23.10 2.96 3.48
CA LYS A 457 23.93 2.54 4.62
C LYS A 457 25.37 2.97 4.40
N LEU A 458 25.83 3.94 5.19
CA LEU A 458 27.15 4.56 5.07
C LEU A 458 27.97 4.27 6.33
N SER A 459 29.22 3.85 6.13
CA SER A 459 30.26 3.77 7.15
C SER A 459 30.83 5.18 7.42
N PRO A 460 31.49 5.42 8.56
CA PRO A 460 32.09 6.73 8.86
C PRO A 460 32.94 7.27 7.71
N GLY A 461 32.66 8.51 7.28
CA GLY A 461 33.35 9.18 6.16
C GLY A 461 32.83 8.83 4.76
N GLU A 462 31.92 7.86 4.62
CA GLU A 462 31.27 7.56 3.33
C GLU A 462 30.13 8.55 3.05
N GLN A 463 29.81 8.73 1.77
CA GLN A 463 28.73 9.57 1.29
C GLN A 463 28.09 9.00 0.03
N ASP A 464 26.85 9.39 -0.24
CA ASP A 464 26.14 9.09 -1.47
C ASP A 464 25.39 10.34 -1.97
N GLN A 465 25.26 10.44 -3.29
CA GLN A 465 24.52 11.51 -3.97
C GLN A 465 23.29 10.93 -4.65
N HIS A 466 22.12 11.14 -4.07
CA HIS A 466 20.86 10.80 -4.70
C HIS A 466 20.56 11.86 -5.77
N PRO A 467 20.48 11.49 -7.06
CA PRO A 467 20.03 12.43 -8.09
C PRO A 467 18.58 12.88 -7.82
N PRO A 468 18.12 13.94 -8.51
CA PRO A 468 16.72 14.33 -8.46
C PRO A 468 15.77 13.16 -8.74
N ILE A 469 14.71 13.08 -7.94
CA ILE A 469 13.59 12.15 -8.10
C ILE A 469 12.39 12.97 -8.55
N ASN A 470 11.70 12.60 -9.62
CA ASN A 470 10.63 13.39 -10.23
C ASN A 470 9.30 13.37 -9.47
N GLY A 471 9.29 12.88 -8.23
CA GLY A 471 8.15 12.91 -7.32
C GLY A 471 8.59 13.11 -5.86
N PRO A 472 7.63 13.20 -4.93
CA PRO A 472 7.89 13.48 -3.53
C PRO A 472 8.60 12.30 -2.87
N SER A 473 9.22 12.57 -1.72
CA SER A 473 9.76 11.50 -0.89
C SER A 473 9.72 11.81 0.59
N ILE A 474 9.73 10.76 1.41
CA ILE A 474 9.86 10.82 2.85
C ILE A 474 11.12 10.05 3.24
N LEU A 475 12.02 10.69 3.98
CA LEU A 475 13.24 10.08 4.51
C LEU A 475 13.14 9.96 6.03
N ILE A 476 13.50 8.79 6.58
CA ILE A 476 13.71 8.57 8.02
C ILE A 476 15.14 8.14 8.29
N VAL A 477 15.76 8.72 9.32
CA VAL A 477 17.07 8.30 9.84
C VAL A 477 16.85 7.22 10.87
N THR A 478 17.39 6.02 10.65
CA THR A 478 17.13 4.84 11.51
C THR A 478 18.34 4.41 12.33
N GLN A 479 19.54 4.87 11.98
CA GLN A 479 20.75 4.59 12.75
C GLN A 479 21.80 5.71 12.61
N GLY A 480 22.41 6.08 13.72
CA GLY A 480 23.61 6.91 13.80
C GLY A 480 23.44 8.36 13.39
N SER A 481 24.57 8.99 13.00
CA SER A 481 24.67 10.44 12.78
C SER A 481 25.36 10.79 11.46
N GLY A 482 24.86 11.84 10.81
CA GLY A 482 25.29 12.23 9.48
C GLY A 482 24.75 13.60 9.09
N THR A 483 24.85 13.92 7.81
CA THR A 483 24.28 15.13 7.22
C THR A 483 23.48 14.80 5.96
N ILE A 484 22.41 15.56 5.77
CA ILE A 484 21.55 15.54 4.59
C ILE A 484 21.65 16.94 4.00
N SER A 485 22.24 17.05 2.81
CA SER A 485 22.42 18.32 2.12
C SER A 485 21.60 18.35 0.83
N THR A 486 20.91 19.45 0.61
CA THR A 486 20.17 19.76 -0.63
C THR A 486 20.62 21.13 -1.13
N ASP A 487 20.17 21.56 -2.32
CA ASP A 487 20.57 22.85 -2.92
C ASP A 487 20.34 24.03 -1.95
N GLY A 488 21.41 24.47 -1.27
CA GLY A 488 21.42 25.60 -0.35
C GLY A 488 21.11 25.30 1.12
N GLN A 489 20.88 24.04 1.51
CA GLN A 489 20.58 23.68 2.91
C GLN A 489 21.35 22.42 3.34
N GLU A 490 22.04 22.49 4.47
CA GLU A 490 22.61 21.33 5.16
C GLU A 490 21.84 21.09 6.45
N ILE A 491 21.36 19.86 6.62
CA ILE A 491 20.65 19.40 7.81
C ILE A 491 21.52 18.34 8.48
N ALA A 492 21.76 18.51 9.78
CA ALA A 492 22.36 17.47 10.61
C ALA A 492 21.25 16.88 11.49
N PRO A 493 20.75 15.67 11.18
CA PRO A 493 19.82 14.97 12.06
C PRO A 493 20.40 14.85 13.47
N LYS A 494 19.61 15.27 14.46
CA LYS A 494 19.96 15.31 15.89
C LYS A 494 19.79 13.96 16.57
N HIS A 495 18.91 13.10 16.05
CA HIS A 495 18.63 11.78 16.62
C HIS A 495 18.06 10.82 15.57
N GLU A 496 18.14 9.53 15.86
CA GLU A 496 17.41 8.49 15.14
C GLU A 496 15.89 8.72 15.28
N GLY A 497 15.14 8.37 14.24
CA GLY A 497 13.70 8.60 14.14
C GLY A 497 13.30 9.93 13.53
N GLN A 498 14.23 10.86 13.24
CA GLN A 498 13.87 12.08 12.53
C GLN A 498 13.44 11.80 11.09
N VAL A 499 12.35 12.46 10.70
CA VAL A 499 11.68 12.28 9.42
C VAL A 499 11.67 13.59 8.64
N TYR A 500 11.91 13.51 7.34
CA TYR A 500 11.93 14.66 6.44
C TYR A 500 11.06 14.39 5.21
N PHE A 501 10.22 15.35 4.85
CA PHE A 501 9.65 15.42 3.51
C PHE A 501 10.66 16.10 2.59
N ILE A 502 10.80 15.57 1.37
CA ILE A 502 11.68 16.10 0.33
C ILE A 502 10.87 16.25 -0.95
N ALA A 503 10.83 17.48 -1.46
CA ALA A 503 10.07 17.85 -2.65
C ALA A 503 10.60 17.20 -3.93
N ALA A 504 9.72 17.01 -4.90
CA ALA A 504 10.06 16.53 -6.23
C ALA A 504 11.17 17.37 -6.89
N GLY A 505 12.04 16.70 -7.64
CA GLY A 505 13.18 17.29 -8.33
C GLY A 505 14.34 17.70 -7.42
N THR A 506 14.27 17.44 -6.11
CA THR A 506 15.33 17.84 -5.15
C THR A 506 16.44 16.79 -5.09
N PRO A 507 17.69 17.12 -5.49
CA PRO A 507 18.85 16.26 -5.25
C PRO A 507 19.20 16.23 -3.76
N VAL A 508 19.73 15.10 -3.29
CA VAL A 508 20.09 14.92 -1.88
C VAL A 508 21.47 14.29 -1.78
N GLN A 509 22.38 14.94 -1.06
CA GLN A 509 23.64 14.34 -0.63
C GLN A 509 23.48 13.85 0.81
N ILE A 510 23.88 12.61 1.07
CA ILE A 510 23.88 12.03 2.41
C ILE A 510 25.31 11.65 2.76
N SER A 511 25.79 12.03 3.94
CA SER A 511 27.12 11.64 4.42
C SER A 511 27.09 11.17 5.87
N ALA A 512 27.86 10.12 6.15
CA ALA A 512 28.13 9.66 7.50
C ALA A 512 29.31 10.43 8.09
N LYS A 513 29.17 10.85 9.36
CA LYS A 513 30.25 11.53 10.09
C LYS A 513 31.06 10.52 10.90
N GLU A 514 30.80 10.45 12.20
CA GLU A 514 31.61 9.68 13.16
C GLU A 514 31.12 8.25 13.36
N SER A 515 29.91 7.93 12.89
CA SER A 515 29.25 6.64 13.08
C SER A 515 28.60 6.16 11.78
N THR A 516 28.20 4.89 11.75
CA THR A 516 27.39 4.36 10.65
C THR A 516 26.08 5.13 10.56
N PHE A 517 25.76 5.65 9.37
CA PHE A 517 24.50 6.32 9.09
C PHE A 517 23.59 5.40 8.27
N VAL A 518 22.37 5.16 8.75
CA VAL A 518 21.35 4.42 8.01
C VAL A 518 20.10 5.26 7.86
N SER A 519 19.59 5.35 6.63
CA SER A 519 18.32 5.99 6.35
C SER A 519 17.51 5.22 5.31
N TYR A 520 16.19 5.36 5.41
CA TYR A 520 15.26 4.85 4.41
C TYR A 520 14.51 6.02 3.78
N ARG A 521 14.38 6.02 2.45
CA ARG A 521 13.66 7.06 1.70
C ARG A 521 12.61 6.44 0.81
N ALA A 522 11.33 6.53 1.21
CA ALA A 522 10.20 6.16 0.36
C ALA A 522 9.91 7.28 -0.64
N PHE A 523 9.65 6.93 -1.89
CA PHE A 523 9.36 7.88 -2.94
C PHE A 523 8.45 7.28 -4.00
N VAL A 524 7.94 8.12 -4.90
CA VAL A 524 7.19 7.71 -6.09
C VAL A 524 7.67 8.52 -7.29
N GLU A 525 7.76 7.90 -8.47
CA GLU A 525 8.01 8.57 -9.74
C GLU A 525 6.91 8.20 -10.74
N GLY A 526 6.79 8.98 -11.81
CA GLY A 526 5.86 8.65 -12.89
C GLY A 526 6.18 7.29 -13.52
N ALA A 527 5.15 6.58 -14.00
CA ALA A 527 5.30 5.26 -14.60
C ALA A 527 6.45 5.20 -15.63
N GLY A 528 7.36 4.23 -15.46
CA GLY A 528 8.49 3.95 -16.36
C GLY A 528 9.75 4.79 -16.14
N GLN A 529 9.92 5.44 -14.97
CA GLN A 529 11.08 6.30 -14.67
C GLN A 529 12.04 5.75 -13.60
N THR A 530 11.69 4.67 -12.89
CA THR A 530 12.49 4.08 -11.81
C THR A 530 13.61 3.15 -12.27
#